data_AF-A0A661GVK6-F1
#
_entry.id   AF-A0A661GVK6-F1
#
_cell.length_a   1.000
_cell.length_b   1.000
_cell.length_c   1.000
_cell.angle_alpha   90.00
_cell.angle_beta   90.00
_cell.angle_gamma   90.00
#
_symmetry.space_group_name_H-M   'P 1'
#
loop_
_entity.id
_entity.type
_entity.pdbx_description
1 polymer ?
#
loop_
_entity_poly.entity_id
_entity_poly.type
_entity_poly.pdbx_seq_one_letter_code
_entity_poly.pdbx_strand_id
1 'polypeptide(L)'
;DVLFPENPATFEDRIFFSHMLMALSTEGELMTRYGKSGIDGTTECIQRIHVTGGTNGILVDSLKRHRPFTPSFIGRAEDQSYILSVLLNGDEKLAYVHEDGLIMRHDKEAFAGDAIKAASFGNMIGDYIRTLYFSEYARVLSGDDIESLKATVNPFTGCFISPIPTTVVMMRFCMKAAGFYLAGNHAKGTEFITASHPRLAQAMAFVHQGLREQYRRERQGWNQFYNLIEVVQKNDALRAKAIEIIESCHLRV
;
A
#
# COMPACT_ATOMS: atom_id res chain seq x y z
N ASP A 1 -6.52 -8.69 14.63
CA ASP A 1 -5.87 -9.36 13.48
C ASP A 1 -6.89 -10.02 12.57
N VAL A 2 -6.48 -10.41 11.36
CA VAL A 2 -7.34 -11.03 10.36
C VAL A 2 -7.35 -12.55 10.58
N LEU A 3 -8.52 -13.11 10.89
CA LEU A 3 -8.67 -14.55 11.12
C LEU A 3 -8.83 -15.31 9.81
N PHE A 4 -8.38 -16.57 9.79
CA PHE A 4 -8.63 -17.45 8.65
C PHE A 4 -10.14 -17.62 8.42
N PRO A 5 -10.64 -17.40 7.19
CA PRO A 5 -12.03 -17.71 6.87
C PRO A 5 -12.24 -19.23 6.82
N GLU A 6 -13.36 -19.71 7.36
CA GLU A 6 -13.71 -21.14 7.29
C GLU A 6 -13.98 -21.59 5.84
N ASN A 7 -14.71 -20.79 5.06
CA ASN A 7 -15.08 -21.08 3.67
C ASN A 7 -15.32 -19.78 2.86
N PRO A 8 -15.18 -19.81 1.52
CA PRO A 8 -15.55 -18.68 0.68
C PRO A 8 -17.07 -18.44 0.73
N ALA A 9 -17.47 -17.27 1.23
CA ALA A 9 -18.87 -16.94 1.49
C ALA A 9 -19.64 -16.47 0.25
N THR A 10 -18.95 -15.83 -0.70
CA THR A 10 -19.57 -15.26 -1.91
C THR A 10 -18.99 -15.85 -3.20
N PHE A 11 -19.68 -15.63 -4.32
CA PHE A 11 -19.19 -16.05 -5.64
C PHE A 11 -17.85 -15.39 -5.99
N GLU A 12 -17.66 -14.12 -5.61
CA GLU A 12 -16.37 -13.42 -5.73
C GLU A 12 -15.29 -14.11 -4.88
N ASP A 13 -15.60 -14.50 -3.64
CA ASP A 13 -14.63 -15.14 -2.75
C ASP A 13 -14.17 -16.50 -3.27
N ARG A 14 -15.01 -17.23 -4.01
CA ARG A 14 -14.64 -18.51 -4.59
C ARG A 14 -13.55 -18.40 -5.66
N ILE A 15 -13.37 -17.21 -6.25
CA ILE A 15 -12.40 -16.96 -7.31
C ILE A 15 -11.21 -16.15 -6.79
N PHE A 16 -11.47 -15.12 -5.99
CA PHE A 16 -10.43 -14.17 -5.56
C PHE A 16 -9.96 -14.35 -4.11
N PHE A 17 -10.75 -15.03 -3.27
CA PHE A 17 -10.57 -15.32 -1.84
C PHE A 17 -9.60 -14.42 -1.04
N SER A 18 -9.74 -13.10 -1.16
CA SER A 18 -8.74 -12.16 -0.63
C SER A 18 -8.55 -12.25 0.89
N HIS A 19 -9.61 -12.62 1.63
CA HIS A 19 -9.55 -12.79 3.08
C HIS A 19 -8.61 -13.94 3.51
N MET A 20 -8.55 -15.02 2.73
CA MET A 20 -7.62 -16.14 2.99
C MET A 20 -6.17 -15.67 2.86
N LEU A 21 -5.86 -14.93 1.78
CA LEU A 21 -4.51 -14.40 1.56
C LEU A 21 -4.11 -13.39 2.64
N MET A 22 -5.05 -12.56 3.10
CA MET A 22 -4.81 -11.62 4.20
C MET A 22 -4.54 -12.32 5.53
N ALA A 23 -5.28 -13.39 5.85
CA ALA A 23 -5.07 -14.17 7.06
C ALA A 23 -3.71 -14.87 7.04
N LEU A 24 -3.36 -15.52 5.92
CA LEU A 24 -2.05 -16.16 5.72
C LEU A 24 -0.90 -15.16 5.85
N SER A 25 -1.04 -14.00 5.23
CA SER A 25 -0.12 -12.87 5.33
C SER A 25 0.10 -12.43 6.79
N THR A 26 -1.00 -12.23 7.52
CA THR A 26 -0.99 -11.77 8.92
C THR A 26 -0.33 -12.80 9.83
N GLU A 27 -0.68 -14.09 9.66
CA GLU A 27 -0.08 -15.17 10.43
C GLU A 27 1.42 -15.29 10.15
N GLY A 28 1.82 -15.28 8.87
CA GLY A 28 3.25 -15.34 8.49
C GLY A 28 4.05 -14.21 9.13
N GLU A 29 3.52 -12.98 9.12
CA GLU A 29 4.18 -11.84 9.74
C GLU A 29 4.29 -11.97 11.28
N LEU A 30 3.20 -12.34 11.96
CA LEU A 30 3.15 -12.42 13.43
C LEU A 30 3.92 -13.61 13.99
N MET A 31 3.99 -14.71 13.24
CA MET A 31 4.55 -15.98 13.69
C MET A 31 6.00 -16.18 13.25
N THR A 32 6.55 -15.35 12.36
CA THR A 32 7.98 -15.42 12.00
C THR A 32 8.84 -15.26 13.26
N ARG A 33 9.78 -16.18 13.45
CA ARG A 33 10.77 -16.17 14.55
C ARG A 33 12.16 -16.46 13.99
N TYR A 34 13.07 -15.49 14.06
CA TYR A 34 14.43 -15.68 13.58
C TYR A 34 15.25 -16.60 14.50
N GLY A 35 16.23 -17.31 13.94
CA GLY A 35 17.15 -18.21 14.63
C GLY A 35 16.62 -19.62 14.92
N LYS A 36 15.29 -19.86 14.88
CA LYS A 36 14.70 -21.18 15.16
C LYS A 36 14.48 -22.06 13.92
N SER A 37 14.24 -21.45 12.77
CA SER A 37 13.85 -22.11 11.52
C SER A 37 14.95 -22.12 10.46
N GLY A 38 16.18 -21.71 10.81
CA GLY A 38 17.30 -21.57 9.87
C GLY A 38 17.45 -20.18 9.26
N ILE A 39 16.40 -19.34 9.29
CA ILE A 39 16.44 -17.92 8.93
C ILE A 39 16.91 -17.15 10.16
N ASP A 40 18.04 -16.46 10.10
CA ASP A 40 18.72 -15.84 11.25
C ASP A 40 18.48 -14.33 11.41
N GLY A 41 17.79 -13.70 10.46
CA GLY A 41 17.54 -12.26 10.43
C GLY A 41 18.77 -11.41 10.06
N THR A 42 19.92 -12.05 9.79
CA THR A 42 21.21 -11.38 9.52
C THR A 42 21.75 -11.74 8.15
N THR A 43 21.88 -13.03 7.85
CA THR A 43 22.29 -13.57 6.55
C THR A 43 21.09 -13.94 5.67
N GLU A 44 19.95 -14.27 6.30
CA GLU A 44 18.68 -14.51 5.63
C GLU A 44 17.54 -13.90 6.45
N CYS A 45 16.59 -13.23 5.81
CA CYS A 45 15.44 -12.64 6.48
C CYS A 45 14.18 -12.70 5.61
N ILE A 46 13.00 -12.55 6.21
CA ILE A 46 11.77 -12.38 5.42
C ILE A 46 11.79 -10.99 4.79
N GLN A 47 11.61 -10.91 3.47
CA GLN A 47 11.53 -9.62 2.80
C GLN A 47 10.19 -8.96 3.11
N ARG A 48 10.22 -7.93 3.96
CA ARG A 48 9.04 -7.15 4.30
C ARG A 48 8.94 -5.91 3.42
N ILE A 49 7.96 -5.93 2.52
CA ILE A 49 7.73 -4.86 1.52
C ILE A 49 6.58 -3.93 1.94
N HIS A 50 5.87 -4.28 3.02
CA HIS A 50 4.78 -3.47 3.60
C HIS A 50 4.66 -3.70 5.11
N VAL A 51 4.07 -2.74 5.82
CA VAL A 51 3.84 -2.79 7.27
C VAL A 51 2.39 -2.41 7.52
N THR A 52 1.59 -3.39 7.93
CA THR A 52 0.18 -3.16 8.24
C THR A 52 0.05 -2.11 9.36
N GLY A 53 -0.46 -0.92 9.01
CA GLY A 53 -0.67 0.17 9.97
C GLY A 53 0.38 1.28 9.97
N GLY A 54 1.28 1.31 8.98
CA GLY A 54 2.20 2.44 8.74
C GLY A 54 3.64 2.13 9.11
N THR A 55 4.54 3.08 8.84
CA THR A 55 5.98 2.93 9.05
C THR A 55 6.40 3.49 10.41
N ASN A 56 7.39 2.88 11.06
CA ASN A 56 7.86 3.29 12.40
C ASN A 56 9.06 4.25 12.36
N GLY A 57 9.81 4.28 11.26
CA GLY A 57 10.95 5.15 11.08
C GLY A 57 11.81 4.73 9.89
N ILE A 58 12.76 5.61 9.53
CA ILE A 58 13.77 5.34 8.51
C ILE A 58 15.07 6.02 8.95
N LEU A 59 16.21 5.37 8.73
CA LEU A 59 17.50 6.00 8.95
C LEU A 59 17.66 7.16 7.96
N VAL A 60 18.14 8.32 8.44
CA VAL A 60 18.31 9.52 7.60
C VAL A 60 19.20 9.22 6.39
N ASP A 61 20.23 8.40 6.57
CA ASP A 61 21.12 8.01 5.48
C ASP A 61 20.42 7.12 4.45
N SER A 62 19.58 6.17 4.87
CA SER A 62 18.77 5.36 3.96
C SER A 62 17.74 6.22 3.22
N LEU A 63 17.10 7.17 3.90
CA LEU A 63 16.16 8.11 3.30
C LEU A 63 16.84 8.93 2.18
N LYS A 64 18.02 9.48 2.45
CA LYS A 64 18.80 10.27 1.49
C LYS A 64 19.33 9.43 0.32
N ARG A 65 19.77 8.20 0.60
CA ARG A 65 20.32 7.27 -0.40
C ARG A 65 19.25 6.82 -1.39
N HIS A 66 18.14 6.25 -0.89
CA HIS A 66 17.14 5.63 -1.75
C HIS A 66 16.12 6.62 -2.29
N ARG A 67 15.86 7.71 -1.55
CA ARG A 67 14.87 8.75 -1.91
C ARG A 67 13.47 8.16 -2.17
N PRO A 68 12.92 7.32 -1.27
CA PRO A 68 11.57 6.79 -1.41
C PRO A 68 10.51 7.89 -1.33
N PHE A 69 9.35 7.65 -1.94
CA PHE A 69 8.21 8.55 -1.82
C PHE A 69 6.90 7.80 -2.07
N THR A 70 5.81 8.35 -1.55
CA THR A 70 4.45 7.86 -1.78
C THR A 70 3.80 8.72 -2.86
N PRO A 71 3.42 8.15 -4.03
CA PRO A 71 2.66 8.89 -5.02
C PRO A 71 1.30 9.33 -4.46
N SER A 72 0.90 10.58 -4.66
CA SER A 72 -0.28 11.18 -4.01
C SER A 72 -1.61 10.58 -4.44
N PHE A 73 -1.64 9.91 -5.60
CA PHE A 73 -2.81 9.17 -6.07
C PHE A 73 -3.05 7.85 -5.30
N ILE A 74 -2.08 7.38 -4.53
CA ILE A 74 -2.24 6.25 -3.61
C ILE A 74 -2.75 6.78 -2.28
N GLY A 75 -4.08 6.80 -2.11
CA GLY A 75 -4.73 7.27 -0.88
C GLY A 75 -4.94 6.20 0.20
N ARG A 76 -4.55 4.95 -0.07
CA ARG A 76 -4.54 3.83 0.89
C ARG A 76 -3.36 2.92 0.56
N ALA A 77 -2.75 2.35 1.60
CA ALA A 77 -1.54 1.54 1.47
C ALA A 77 -0.34 2.37 0.99
N GLU A 78 -0.17 3.52 1.63
CA GLU A 78 0.93 4.46 1.42
C GLU A 78 2.29 3.83 1.71
N ASP A 79 2.33 2.92 2.69
CA ASP A 79 3.50 2.11 3.05
C ASP A 79 3.92 1.18 1.91
N GLN A 80 2.95 0.51 1.28
CA GLN A 80 3.19 -0.37 0.13
C GLN A 80 3.79 0.41 -1.05
N SER A 81 3.24 1.60 -1.36
CA SER A 81 3.73 2.41 -2.47
C SER A 81 5.06 3.10 -2.17
N TYR A 82 5.33 3.44 -0.90
CA TYR A 82 6.57 4.05 -0.46
C TYR A 82 7.80 3.19 -0.79
N ILE A 83 7.81 1.92 -0.39
CA ILE A 83 8.93 1.01 -0.72
C ILE A 83 8.96 0.70 -2.22
N LEU A 84 7.79 0.52 -2.83
CA LEU A 84 7.71 0.19 -4.25
C LEU A 84 8.40 1.24 -5.13
N SER A 85 8.37 2.53 -4.73
CA SER A 85 9.02 3.64 -5.43
C SER A 85 10.54 3.52 -5.63
N VAL A 86 11.19 2.66 -4.84
CA VAL A 86 12.64 2.46 -4.85
C VAL A 86 13.06 1.00 -4.95
N LEU A 87 12.10 0.07 -4.99
CA LEU A 87 12.36 -1.37 -4.93
C LEU A 87 13.24 -1.88 -6.09
N LEU A 88 13.15 -1.23 -7.24
CA LEU A 88 13.90 -1.56 -8.45
C LEU A 88 15.18 -0.73 -8.64
N ASN A 89 15.55 0.12 -7.67
CA ASN A 89 16.71 1.00 -7.77
C ASN A 89 17.94 0.38 -7.10
N GLY A 90 19.03 0.23 -7.87
CA GLY A 90 20.33 -0.19 -7.35
C GLY A 90 20.38 -1.63 -6.85
N ASP A 91 21.56 -2.04 -6.36
CA ASP A 91 21.79 -3.40 -5.86
C ASP A 91 21.28 -3.58 -4.42
N GLU A 92 21.47 -2.56 -3.57
CA GLU A 92 20.94 -2.53 -2.21
C GLU A 92 19.48 -2.05 -2.20
N LYS A 93 18.59 -2.90 -1.69
CA LYS A 93 17.15 -2.58 -1.60
C LYS A 93 16.80 -1.99 -0.24
N LEU A 94 15.95 -0.97 -0.26
CA LEU A 94 15.28 -0.51 0.96
C LEU A 94 14.18 -1.52 1.33
N ALA A 95 14.18 -1.99 2.57
CA ALA A 95 13.19 -2.92 3.09
C ALA A 95 12.78 -2.53 4.52
N TYR A 96 11.63 -3.01 4.96
CA TYR A 96 11.21 -2.85 6.35
C TYR A 96 11.93 -3.86 7.25
N VAL A 97 12.40 -3.38 8.40
CA VAL A 97 12.89 -4.26 9.46
C VAL A 97 11.71 -5.03 10.04
N HIS A 98 11.89 -6.33 10.17
CA HIS A 98 11.06 -7.20 10.99
C HIS A 98 11.95 -7.73 12.11
N GLU A 99 11.46 -7.66 13.34
CA GLU A 99 12.13 -8.17 14.53
C GLU A 99 11.08 -8.78 15.45
N ASP A 100 11.43 -9.89 16.11
CA ASP A 100 10.52 -10.57 17.01
C ASP A 100 10.10 -9.63 18.16
N GLY A 101 8.80 -9.40 18.31
CA GLY A 101 8.26 -8.50 19.33
C GLY A 101 8.16 -7.02 18.91
N LEU A 102 8.65 -6.65 17.74
CA LEU A 102 8.39 -5.32 17.15
C LEU A 102 7.00 -5.29 16.52
N ILE A 103 5.98 -4.97 17.34
CA ILE A 103 4.57 -4.93 16.93
C ILE A 103 4.14 -3.48 16.70
N MET A 104 3.65 -3.18 15.50
CA MET A 104 2.99 -1.90 15.20
C MET A 104 1.54 -1.95 15.67
N ARG A 105 1.22 -1.16 16.70
CA ARG A 105 -0.15 -1.03 17.22
C ARG A 105 -0.89 0.04 16.42
N HIS A 106 -2.00 -0.35 15.78
CA HIS A 106 -2.87 0.57 15.07
C HIS A 106 -4.20 0.71 15.84
N ASP A 107 -4.29 1.71 16.72
CA ASP A 107 -5.49 1.97 17.54
C ASP A 107 -6.63 2.58 16.70
N LYS A 108 -7.40 1.72 16.01
CA LYS A 108 -8.57 2.12 15.22
C LYS A 108 -9.76 2.55 16.09
N GLU A 109 -9.77 2.12 17.36
CA GLU A 109 -10.89 2.35 18.28
C GLU A 109 -10.99 3.81 18.74
N ALA A 110 -9.92 4.61 18.59
CA ALA A 110 -9.91 6.03 18.93
C ALA A 110 -10.65 6.94 17.91
N PHE A 111 -11.12 6.41 16.77
CA PHE A 111 -11.68 7.19 15.66
C PHE A 111 -13.08 6.76 15.17
N ALA A 112 -13.80 5.92 15.91
CA ALA A 112 -14.98 5.24 15.38
C ALA A 112 -16.30 5.61 16.10
N GLY A 113 -16.99 6.63 15.58
CA GLY A 113 -18.41 6.89 15.87
C GLY A 113 -19.26 6.98 14.61
N ASP A 114 -18.90 7.86 13.68
CA ASP A 114 -19.88 8.31 12.65
C ASP A 114 -19.66 7.75 11.23
N ALA A 115 -18.52 7.15 10.91
CA ALA A 115 -18.17 6.76 9.53
C ALA A 115 -18.68 5.37 9.06
N ILE A 116 -19.26 4.57 9.96
CA ILE A 116 -19.43 3.11 9.76
C ILE A 116 -20.49 2.75 8.70
N LYS A 117 -21.49 3.60 8.44
CA LYS A 117 -22.56 3.31 7.47
C LYS A 117 -22.24 3.73 6.03
N ALA A 118 -21.47 4.80 5.82
CA ALA A 118 -20.98 5.19 4.48
C ALA A 118 -19.79 4.32 3.99
N ALA A 119 -19.21 3.50 4.88
CA ALA A 119 -17.96 2.79 4.67
C ALA A 119 -18.06 1.46 3.90
N SER A 120 -19.22 0.80 3.81
CA SER A 120 -19.24 -0.60 3.36
C SER A 120 -18.82 -0.78 1.90
N PHE A 121 -19.31 0.07 0.99
CA PHE A 121 -18.85 0.07 -0.40
C PHE A 121 -17.53 0.82 -0.58
N GLY A 122 -17.26 1.82 0.25
CA GLY A 122 -16.03 2.63 0.20
C GLY A 122 -14.76 1.79 0.31
N ASN A 123 -14.75 0.77 1.18
CA ASN A 123 -13.63 -0.16 1.29
C ASN A 123 -13.46 -1.02 0.02
N MET A 124 -14.54 -1.57 -0.50
CA MET A 124 -14.53 -2.48 -1.64
C MET A 124 -14.11 -1.79 -2.94
N ILE A 125 -14.69 -0.63 -3.23
CA ILE A 125 -14.28 0.17 -4.39
C ILE A 125 -12.85 0.66 -4.26
N GLY A 126 -12.39 0.93 -3.02
CA GLY A 126 -11.00 1.24 -2.72
C GLY A 126 -10.05 0.13 -3.16
N ASP A 127 -10.39 -1.14 -2.92
CA ASP A 127 -9.57 -2.27 -3.35
C ASP A 127 -9.52 -2.44 -4.87
N TYR A 128 -10.63 -2.18 -5.56
CA TYR A 128 -10.67 -2.21 -7.02
C TYR A 128 -9.80 -1.10 -7.64
N ILE A 129 -9.93 0.12 -7.13
CA ILE A 129 -9.09 1.25 -7.55
C ILE A 129 -7.62 0.96 -7.24
N ARG A 130 -7.35 0.35 -6.08
CA ARG A 130 -6.00 -0.06 -5.68
C ARG A 130 -5.39 -1.05 -6.68
N THR A 131 -6.16 -2.04 -7.15
CA THR A 131 -5.69 -2.95 -8.21
C THR A 131 -5.34 -2.20 -9.49
N LEU A 132 -6.17 -1.24 -9.92
CA LEU A 132 -5.87 -0.44 -11.11
C LEU A 132 -4.60 0.39 -10.93
N TYR A 133 -4.48 1.09 -9.81
CA TYR A 133 -3.38 2.02 -9.55
C TYR A 133 -2.06 1.30 -9.33
N PHE A 134 -2.02 0.22 -8.53
CA PHE A 134 -0.79 -0.54 -8.32
C PHE A 134 -0.34 -1.29 -9.57
N SER A 135 -1.28 -1.75 -10.41
CA SER A 135 -0.91 -2.40 -11.67
C SER A 135 -0.26 -1.42 -12.65
N GLU A 136 -0.83 -0.22 -12.81
CA GLU A 136 -0.21 0.80 -13.66
C GLU A 136 1.07 1.34 -13.04
N TYR A 137 1.09 1.56 -11.73
CA TYR A 137 2.28 2.00 -11.03
C TYR A 137 3.44 0.99 -11.18
N ALA A 138 3.14 -0.31 -11.07
CA ALA A 138 4.09 -1.37 -11.35
C ALA A 138 4.65 -1.26 -12.78
N ARG A 139 3.81 -1.05 -13.80
CA ARG A 139 4.28 -0.83 -15.19
C ARG A 139 5.15 0.41 -15.33
N VAL A 140 4.83 1.48 -14.62
CA VAL A 140 5.65 2.70 -14.64
C VAL A 140 7.05 2.43 -14.08
N LEU A 141 7.16 1.54 -13.10
CA LEU A 141 8.43 1.19 -12.45
C LEU A 141 9.22 0.10 -13.19
N SER A 142 8.57 -1.01 -13.58
CA SER A 142 9.21 -2.20 -14.15
C SER A 142 9.20 -2.24 -15.68
N GLY A 143 8.49 -1.31 -16.33
CA GLY A 143 8.24 -1.39 -17.78
C GLY A 143 7.44 -2.66 -18.12
N ASP A 144 8.03 -3.51 -18.96
CA ASP A 144 7.39 -4.75 -19.43
C ASP A 144 7.50 -5.90 -18.42
N ASP A 145 8.38 -5.81 -17.41
CA ASP A 145 8.62 -6.89 -16.43
C ASP A 145 7.71 -6.80 -15.19
N ILE A 146 6.41 -6.61 -15.43
CA ILE A 146 5.40 -6.50 -14.37
C ILE A 146 5.29 -7.79 -13.54
N GLU A 147 5.48 -8.96 -14.17
CA GLU A 147 5.34 -10.26 -13.51
C GLU A 147 6.45 -10.52 -12.49
N SER A 148 7.69 -10.17 -12.80
CA SER A 148 8.80 -10.27 -11.85
C SER A 148 8.63 -9.34 -10.66
N LEU A 149 8.19 -8.09 -10.92
CA LEU A 149 7.88 -7.14 -9.86
C LEU A 149 6.75 -7.67 -8.97
N LYS A 150 5.67 -8.18 -9.56
CA LYS A 150 4.56 -8.81 -8.85
C LYS A 150 5.03 -9.98 -8.00
N ALA A 151 5.86 -10.88 -8.56
CA ALA A 151 6.40 -12.02 -7.85
C ALA A 151 7.22 -11.59 -6.62
N THR A 152 8.04 -10.55 -6.78
CA THR A 152 8.82 -9.96 -5.68
C THR A 152 7.94 -9.44 -4.55
N VAL A 153 6.78 -8.85 -4.88
CA VAL A 153 5.90 -8.22 -3.89
C VAL A 153 4.70 -9.07 -3.45
N ASN A 154 4.65 -10.33 -3.88
CA ASN A 154 3.64 -11.29 -3.44
C ASN A 154 3.92 -11.78 -2.01
N PRO A 155 2.88 -12.21 -1.27
CA PRO A 155 1.46 -12.13 -1.62
C PRO A 155 0.85 -10.75 -1.34
N PHE A 156 1.60 -9.84 -0.71
CA PHE A 156 1.06 -8.65 -0.06
C PHE A 156 0.63 -7.54 -1.03
N THR A 157 1.58 -6.80 -1.60
CA THR A 157 1.27 -5.76 -2.59
C THR A 157 0.93 -6.40 -3.94
N GLY A 158 1.53 -7.55 -4.23
CA GLY A 158 1.38 -8.26 -5.50
C GLY A 158 -0.05 -8.73 -5.78
N CYS A 159 -0.91 -8.91 -4.77
CA CYS A 159 -2.33 -9.20 -5.00
C CYS A 159 -3.11 -8.03 -5.65
N PHE A 160 -2.57 -6.80 -5.59
CA PHE A 160 -3.10 -5.63 -6.29
C PHE A 160 -2.42 -5.38 -7.65
N ILE A 161 -1.45 -6.21 -8.04
CA ILE A 161 -0.76 -6.09 -9.32
C ILE A 161 -1.29 -7.18 -10.27
N SER A 162 -1.72 -6.77 -11.45
CA SER A 162 -2.21 -7.68 -12.49
C SER A 162 -1.76 -7.21 -13.87
N PRO A 163 -1.41 -8.14 -14.78
CA PRO A 163 -1.16 -7.81 -16.18
C PRO A 163 -2.46 -7.42 -16.92
N ILE A 164 -3.63 -7.74 -16.36
CA ILE A 164 -4.95 -7.44 -16.95
C ILE A 164 -5.88 -6.78 -15.91
N PRO A 165 -5.49 -5.60 -15.36
CA PRO A 165 -6.12 -5.05 -14.16
C PRO A 165 -7.58 -4.65 -14.41
N THR A 166 -7.89 -4.05 -15.56
CA THR A 166 -9.25 -3.71 -15.94
C THR A 166 -10.16 -4.94 -15.97
N THR A 167 -9.71 -6.03 -16.58
CA THR A 167 -10.49 -7.27 -16.67
C THR A 167 -10.77 -7.83 -15.27
N VAL A 168 -9.74 -7.95 -14.43
CA VAL A 168 -9.88 -8.45 -13.05
C VAL A 168 -10.86 -7.60 -12.26
N VAL A 169 -10.71 -6.28 -12.31
CA VAL A 169 -11.55 -5.35 -11.56
C VAL A 169 -13.01 -5.38 -12.04
N MET A 170 -13.24 -5.36 -13.36
CA MET A 170 -14.58 -5.43 -13.90
C MET A 170 -15.26 -6.77 -13.63
N MET A 171 -14.52 -7.89 -13.66
CA MET A 171 -15.06 -9.19 -13.26
C MET A 171 -15.49 -9.18 -11.79
N ARG A 172 -14.64 -8.69 -10.87
CA ARG A 172 -14.96 -8.57 -9.44
C ARG A 172 -16.19 -7.69 -9.22
N PHE A 173 -16.21 -6.52 -9.86
CA PHE A 173 -17.33 -5.58 -9.80
C PHE A 173 -18.65 -6.21 -10.24
N CYS A 174 -18.66 -6.86 -11.41
CA CYS A 174 -19.85 -7.51 -11.95
C CYS A 174 -20.31 -8.69 -11.09
N MET A 175 -19.38 -9.53 -10.62
CA MET A 175 -19.69 -10.66 -9.74
C MET A 175 -20.27 -10.19 -8.41
N LYS A 176 -19.75 -9.09 -7.85
CA LYS A 176 -20.29 -8.51 -6.63
C LYS A 176 -21.71 -7.99 -6.81
N ALA A 177 -21.93 -7.22 -7.87
CA ALA A 177 -23.26 -6.71 -8.21
C ALA A 177 -24.25 -7.88 -8.40
N ALA A 178 -23.87 -8.87 -9.22
CA ALA A 178 -24.68 -10.07 -9.45
C ALA A 178 -24.97 -10.81 -8.14
N GLY A 179 -24.01 -10.91 -7.23
CA GLY A 179 -24.20 -11.51 -5.91
C GLY A 179 -25.31 -10.85 -5.09
N PHE A 180 -25.46 -9.52 -5.16
CA PHE A 180 -26.58 -8.83 -4.50
C PHE A 180 -27.92 -9.15 -5.16
N TYR A 181 -27.98 -9.17 -6.49
CA TYR A 181 -29.22 -9.50 -7.20
C TYR A 181 -29.65 -10.95 -6.97
N LEU A 182 -28.71 -11.90 -7.05
CA LEU A 182 -28.98 -13.33 -6.81
C LEU A 182 -29.43 -13.62 -5.38
N ALA A 183 -29.00 -12.81 -4.41
CA ALA A 183 -29.46 -12.88 -3.02
C ALA A 183 -30.79 -12.17 -2.77
N GLY A 184 -31.47 -11.67 -3.81
CA GLY A 184 -32.73 -10.90 -3.69
C GLY A 184 -32.56 -9.49 -3.14
N ASN A 185 -31.33 -9.02 -2.91
CA ASN A 185 -31.04 -7.69 -2.37
C ASN A 185 -30.84 -6.66 -3.49
N HIS A 186 -31.88 -6.47 -4.30
CA HIS A 186 -31.80 -5.66 -5.52
C HIS A 186 -31.46 -4.19 -5.23
N ALA A 187 -32.04 -3.61 -4.18
CA ALA A 187 -31.78 -2.23 -3.79
C ALA A 187 -30.29 -2.00 -3.49
N LYS A 188 -29.66 -2.92 -2.75
CA LYS A 188 -28.22 -2.86 -2.44
C LYS A 188 -27.35 -3.09 -3.68
N GLY A 189 -27.78 -3.95 -4.60
CA GLY A 189 -27.12 -4.14 -5.90
C GLY A 189 -27.11 -2.86 -6.73
N THR A 190 -28.25 -2.19 -6.84
CA THR A 190 -28.37 -0.91 -7.54
C THR A 190 -27.55 0.17 -6.85
N GLU A 191 -27.64 0.29 -5.52
CA GLU A 191 -26.85 1.25 -4.74
C GLU A 191 -25.34 1.04 -4.95
N PHE A 192 -24.87 -0.21 -4.90
CA PHE A 192 -23.47 -0.55 -5.16
C PHE A 192 -23.02 -0.06 -6.53
N ILE A 193 -23.79 -0.36 -7.59
CA ILE A 193 -23.44 0.05 -8.95
C ILE A 193 -23.42 1.58 -9.06
N THR A 194 -24.49 2.24 -8.64
CA THR A 194 -24.64 3.70 -8.78
C THR A 194 -23.58 4.47 -7.99
N ALA A 195 -23.25 4.02 -6.78
CA ALA A 195 -22.24 4.67 -5.94
C ALA A 195 -20.80 4.40 -6.41
N SER A 196 -20.54 3.23 -6.98
CA SER A 196 -19.17 2.77 -7.27
C SER A 196 -18.74 3.02 -8.72
N HIS A 197 -19.66 2.95 -9.68
CA HIS A 197 -19.35 3.09 -11.11
C HIS A 197 -18.65 4.42 -11.46
N PRO A 198 -19.11 5.60 -11.01
CA PRO A 198 -18.45 6.87 -11.35
C PRO A 198 -17.00 6.92 -10.86
N ARG A 199 -16.74 6.42 -9.64
CA ARG A 199 -15.40 6.37 -9.04
C ARG A 199 -14.49 5.42 -9.82
N LEU A 200 -15.02 4.28 -10.26
CA LEU A 200 -14.27 3.32 -11.05
C LEU A 200 -13.93 3.87 -12.43
N ALA A 201 -14.91 4.48 -13.10
CA ALA A 201 -14.71 5.11 -14.41
C ALA A 201 -13.64 6.20 -14.36
N GLN A 202 -13.67 7.04 -13.31
CA GLN A 202 -12.64 8.05 -13.08
C GLN A 202 -11.26 7.43 -12.86
N ALA A 203 -11.16 6.40 -12.03
CA ALA A 203 -9.89 5.70 -11.78
C ALA A 203 -9.32 5.06 -13.04
N MET A 204 -10.17 4.42 -13.86
CA MET A 204 -9.75 3.84 -15.15
C MET A 204 -9.26 4.92 -16.12
N ALA A 205 -9.98 6.04 -16.25
CA ALA A 205 -9.54 7.15 -17.08
C ALA A 205 -8.19 7.73 -16.61
N PHE A 206 -8.01 7.90 -15.29
CA PHE A 206 -6.77 8.38 -14.71
C PHE A 206 -5.58 7.44 -14.98
N VAL A 207 -5.77 6.13 -14.83
CA VAL A 207 -4.74 5.13 -15.14
C VAL A 207 -4.31 5.20 -16.60
N HIS A 208 -5.25 5.38 -17.53
CA HIS A 208 -4.93 5.47 -18.95
C HIS A 208 -4.25 6.76 -19.38
N GLN A 209 -4.57 7.90 -18.73
CA GLN A 209 -4.21 9.22 -19.26
C GLN A 209 -3.32 10.07 -18.35
N GLY A 210 -3.37 9.85 -17.03
CA GLY A 210 -2.80 10.78 -16.05
C GLY A 210 -1.75 10.20 -15.11
N LEU A 211 -1.88 8.92 -14.72
CA LEU A 211 -1.09 8.35 -13.63
C LEU A 211 0.40 8.42 -13.89
N ARG A 212 0.85 8.02 -15.09
CA ARG A 212 2.26 8.03 -15.46
C ARG A 212 2.88 9.43 -15.41
N GLU A 213 2.16 10.44 -15.89
CA GLU A 213 2.64 11.81 -15.88
C GLU A 213 2.66 12.39 -14.47
N GLN A 214 1.62 12.12 -13.69
CA GLN A 214 1.58 12.51 -12.28
C GLN A 214 2.73 11.87 -11.49
N TYR A 215 3.02 10.58 -11.71
CA TYR A 215 4.16 9.91 -11.10
C TYR A 215 5.48 10.61 -11.44
N ARG A 216 5.73 10.93 -12.71
CA ARG A 216 6.98 11.60 -13.13
C ARG A 216 7.14 12.96 -12.46
N ARG A 217 6.07 13.77 -12.49
CA ARG A 217 6.06 15.10 -11.86
C ARG A 217 6.34 14.99 -10.35
N GLU A 218 5.69 14.06 -9.67
CA GLU A 218 5.89 13.86 -8.23
C GLU A 218 7.29 13.33 -7.92
N ARG A 219 7.80 12.35 -8.68
CA ARG A 219 9.18 11.84 -8.53
C ARG A 219 10.20 12.97 -8.70
N GLN A 220 10.01 13.84 -9.68
CA GLN A 220 10.86 15.01 -9.88
C GLN A 220 10.78 15.99 -8.71
N GLY A 221 9.58 16.32 -8.23
CA GLY A 221 9.38 17.18 -7.07
C GLY A 221 10.03 16.63 -5.80
N TRP A 222 9.87 15.34 -5.53
CA TRP A 222 10.52 14.68 -4.40
C TRP A 222 12.04 14.67 -4.53
N ASN A 223 12.59 14.43 -5.72
CA ASN A 223 14.03 14.53 -5.94
C ASN A 223 14.56 15.95 -5.70
N GLN A 224 13.81 16.99 -6.07
CA GLN A 224 14.16 18.37 -5.76
C GLN A 224 14.13 18.62 -4.24
N PHE A 225 13.12 18.13 -3.54
CA PHE A 225 13.05 18.20 -2.09
C PHE A 225 14.26 17.55 -1.42
N TYR A 226 14.65 16.34 -1.84
CA TYR A 226 15.85 15.67 -1.33
C TYR A 226 17.14 16.46 -1.60
N ASN A 227 17.29 17.03 -2.79
CA ASN A 227 18.42 17.90 -3.11
C ASN A 227 18.45 19.17 -2.22
N LEU A 228 17.28 19.76 -1.95
CA LEU A 228 17.18 20.93 -1.08
C LEU A 228 17.58 20.59 0.36
N ILE A 229 17.17 19.43 0.90
CA ILE A 229 17.60 18.98 2.23
C ILE A 229 19.13 18.93 2.31
N GLU A 230 19.80 18.38 1.29
CA GLU A 230 21.26 18.28 1.27
C GLU A 230 21.95 19.66 1.26
N VAL A 231 21.36 20.65 0.58
CA VAL A 231 21.85 22.04 0.57
C VAL A 231 21.62 22.70 1.93
N VAL A 232 20.42 22.55 2.49
CA VAL A 232 20.03 23.14 3.78
C VAL A 232 20.89 22.57 4.92
N GLN A 233 21.20 21.28 4.91
CA GLN A 233 22.07 20.64 5.91
C GLN A 233 23.50 21.22 5.93
N LYS A 234 23.97 21.75 4.80
CA LYS A 234 25.28 22.41 4.68
C LYS A 234 25.22 23.90 5.01
N ASN A 235 24.05 24.44 5.34
CA ASN A 235 23.86 25.84 5.70
C ASN A 235 23.71 25.97 7.22
N ASP A 236 24.75 26.51 7.87
CA ASP A 236 24.81 26.62 9.33
C ASP A 236 23.68 27.49 9.91
N ALA A 237 23.24 28.53 9.19
CA ALA A 237 22.15 29.40 9.65
C ALA A 237 20.81 28.66 9.66
N LEU A 238 20.52 27.87 8.61
CA LEU A 238 19.30 27.07 8.56
C LEU A 238 19.35 25.90 9.55
N ARG A 239 20.52 25.29 9.74
CA ARG A 239 20.73 24.27 10.77
C ARG A 239 20.45 24.83 12.17
N ALA A 240 20.97 26.01 12.48
CA ALA A 240 20.68 26.69 13.75
C ALA A 240 19.18 26.94 13.94
N LYS A 241 18.49 27.40 12.88
CA LYS A 241 17.04 27.62 12.94
C LYS A 241 16.24 26.32 13.14
N ALA A 242 16.64 25.23 12.48
CA ALA A 242 16.00 23.93 12.67
C ALA A 242 16.18 23.42 14.11
N ILE A 243 17.37 23.58 14.70
CA ILE A 243 17.62 23.23 16.11
C ILE A 243 16.73 24.06 17.03
N GLU A 244 16.61 25.38 16.81
CA GLU A 244 15.72 26.25 17.58
C GLU A 244 14.26 25.77 17.56
N ILE A 245 13.75 25.37 16.39
CA ILE A 245 12.39 24.82 16.25
C ILE A 245 12.25 23.51 17.04
N ILE A 246 13.20 22.58 16.89
CA ILE A 246 13.18 21.29 17.62
C ILE A 246 13.19 21.53 19.14
N GLU A 247 14.05 22.42 19.63
CA GLU A 247 14.11 22.77 21.05
C GLU A 247 12.83 23.45 21.54
N SER A 248 12.13 24.20 20.68
CA SER A 248 10.81 24.77 21.02
C SER A 248 9.68 23.72 21.08
N CYS A 249 9.86 22.57 20.43
CA CYS A 249 8.93 21.44 20.50
C CYS A 249 9.14 20.56 21.74
N HIS A 250 10.27 20.71 22.45
CA HIS A 250 10.46 20.01 23.71
C HIS A 250 9.44 20.50 24.75
N LEU A 251 8.61 19.58 25.21
CA LEU A 251 7.74 19.83 26.37
C LEU A 251 8.66 20.04 27.58
N ARG A 252 8.75 21.27 28.06
CA ARG A 252 9.43 21.58 29.33
C ARG A 252 8.59 20.96 30.44
N VAL A 253 9.11 19.89 31.04
CA VAL A 253 8.56 19.26 32.25
C VAL A 253 9.03 20.03 33.48
#